data_AF-A0A950NYQ2-F1
#
_entry.id   AF-A0A950NYQ2-F1
#
_cell.length_a   1.000
_cell.length_b   1.000
_cell.length_c   1.000
_cell.angle_alpha   90.00
_cell.angle_beta   90.00
_cell.angle_gamma   90.00
#
_symmetry.space_group_name_H-M   'P 1'
#
loop_
_entity.id
_entity.type
_entity.pdbx_description
1 polymer ?
#
loop_
_entity_poly.entity_id
_entity_poly.type
_entity_poly.pdbx_seq_one_letter_code
_entity_poly.pdbx_strand_id
1 'polypeptide(L)'
;MSTTENDPRTGAEGREPTGAGGREPTEEELRSAYEAEIKKIRVEHVLLEDILTLVNLGMRRTGLAAGTEDERDPGQVRMAIESVRALLPLLEQTAPKQVGQIRDALSQLQLAFVKIGGQAAPAGGEGGAGGTREEPAKPDGAEGARPGATGTEEPVAPKPGEPGPAQRSGRLWVPGQ
;
A
#
# COMPACT_ATOMS: atom_id res chain seq x y z
N MET A 1 82.33 45.56 6.65
CA MET A 1 82.47 44.60 5.53
C MET A 1 81.44 43.52 5.74
N SER A 2 80.32 43.60 5.03
CA SER A 2 79.18 42.69 5.11
C SER A 2 79.16 41.80 3.86
N THR A 3 78.88 40.51 4.01
CA THR A 3 78.10 39.65 3.10
C THR A 3 77.97 38.28 3.76
N THR A 4 76.75 37.86 4.10
CA THR A 4 76.41 36.44 4.30
C THR A 4 75.35 36.09 3.28
N GLU A 5 75.65 35.00 2.59
CA GLU A 5 75.13 34.45 1.36
C GLU A 5 73.76 33.77 1.55
N ASN A 6 72.89 33.94 0.57
CA ASN A 6 71.55 33.35 0.48
C ASN A 6 71.63 32.15 -0.48
N ASP A 7 71.42 30.93 0.00
CA ASP A 7 71.40 29.70 -0.82
C ASP A 7 69.95 29.19 -0.97
N PRO A 8 69.42 29.10 -2.20
CA PRO A 8 68.10 28.56 -2.49
C PRO A 8 68.19 27.07 -2.83
N ARG A 9 67.71 26.19 -1.94
CA ARG A 9 67.53 24.77 -2.27
C ARG A 9 66.16 24.24 -1.86
N THR A 10 65.55 23.57 -2.84
CA THR A 10 64.57 22.48 -2.78
C THR A 10 63.10 22.82 -2.48
N GLY A 11 62.35 23.01 -3.57
CA GLY A 11 60.96 22.57 -3.69
C GLY A 11 60.87 21.06 -3.99
N ALA A 12 59.62 20.55 -3.98
CA ALA A 12 59.18 19.14 -3.98
C ALA A 12 59.28 18.48 -2.58
N GLU A 13 58.28 17.89 -1.93
CA GLU A 13 56.98 17.36 -2.34
C GLU A 13 56.16 17.08 -1.06
N GLY A 14 54.85 17.16 -1.15
CA GLY A 14 53.94 16.79 -0.06
C GLY A 14 52.49 17.07 -0.43
N ARG A 15 52.08 16.58 -1.61
CA ARG A 15 50.70 16.56 -2.09
C ARG A 15 49.72 16.27 -0.94
N GLU A 16 48.95 17.27 -0.55
CA GLU A 16 47.61 16.99 -0.04
C GLU A 16 46.86 16.29 -1.18
N PRO A 17 46.19 15.15 -0.94
CA PRO A 17 45.27 14.59 -1.91
C PRO A 17 44.13 15.60 -2.08
N THR A 18 44.28 16.45 -3.09
CA THR A 18 43.21 17.25 -3.66
C THR A 18 42.04 16.32 -3.93
N GLY A 19 40.87 16.75 -3.46
CA GLY A 19 39.71 15.92 -3.21
C GLY A 19 39.43 14.89 -4.29
N ALA A 20 39.02 13.70 -3.85
CA ALA A 20 38.28 12.77 -4.67
C ALA A 20 37.14 13.55 -5.34
N GLY A 21 37.34 13.90 -6.61
CA GLY A 21 36.34 14.49 -7.47
C GLY A 21 35.26 13.45 -7.69
N GLY A 22 34.31 13.39 -6.76
CA GLY A 22 33.05 12.73 -6.97
C GLY A 22 32.30 13.52 -8.02
N ARG A 23 32.47 13.13 -9.29
CA ARG A 23 31.52 13.53 -10.34
C ARG A 23 30.12 13.15 -9.85
N GLU A 24 29.15 14.05 -9.98
CA GLU A 24 27.75 13.68 -9.77
C GLU A 24 27.42 12.50 -10.70
N PRO A 25 26.76 11.43 -10.19
CA PRO A 25 26.37 10.31 -11.02
C PRO A 25 25.53 10.78 -12.21
N THR A 26 25.77 10.23 -13.39
CA THR A 26 24.97 10.55 -14.57
C THR A 26 23.55 9.99 -14.42
N GLU A 27 22.59 10.52 -15.17
CA GLU A 27 21.19 10.01 -15.14
C GLU A 27 21.14 8.50 -15.46
N GLU A 28 21.96 8.04 -16.40
CA GLU A 28 22.04 6.62 -16.78
C GLU A 28 22.63 5.76 -15.65
N GLU A 29 23.65 6.25 -14.95
CA GLU A 29 24.21 5.57 -13.78
C GLU A 29 23.22 5.51 -12.62
N LEU A 30 22.47 6.60 -12.38
CA LEU A 30 21.41 6.64 -11.37
C LEU A 30 20.29 5.64 -11.70
N ARG A 31 19.88 5.55 -12.98
CA ARG A 31 18.87 4.59 -13.43
C ARG A 31 19.35 3.15 -13.25
N SER A 32 20.57 2.84 -13.70
CA SER A 32 21.17 1.52 -13.55
C SER A 32 21.31 1.11 -12.07
N ALA A 33 21.72 2.04 -11.20
CA ALA A 33 21.79 1.81 -9.77
C ALA A 33 20.40 1.53 -9.17
N TYR A 34 19.39 2.32 -9.53
CA TYR A 34 18.01 2.11 -9.06
C TYR A 34 17.45 0.75 -9.51
N GLU A 35 17.62 0.37 -10.77
CA GLU A 35 17.21 -0.95 -11.28
C GLU A 35 17.92 -2.09 -10.55
N ALA A 36 19.20 -1.91 -10.23
CA ALA A 36 19.96 -2.88 -9.45
C ALA A 36 19.43 -3.02 -8.02
N GLU A 37 18.97 -1.93 -7.38
CA GLU A 37 18.32 -2.00 -6.06
C GLU A 37 16.95 -2.67 -6.13
N ILE A 38 16.12 -2.34 -7.12
CA ILE A 38 14.80 -2.96 -7.30
C ILE A 38 14.91 -4.48 -7.46
N LYS A 39 15.93 -4.97 -8.17
CA LYS A 39 16.19 -6.42 -8.33
C LYS A 39 16.47 -7.16 -7.01
N LYS A 40 16.89 -6.45 -5.96
CA LYS A 40 17.17 -7.06 -4.64
C LYS A 40 15.92 -7.17 -3.78
N ILE A 41 14.86 -6.43 -4.10
CA ILE A 41 13.62 -6.42 -3.31
C ILE A 41 12.86 -7.72 -3.57
N ARG A 42 12.57 -8.44 -2.49
CA ARG A 42 11.76 -9.66 -2.54
C ARG A 42 10.34 -9.36 -2.10
N VAL A 43 9.35 -9.89 -2.83
CA VAL A 43 7.92 -9.65 -2.55
C VAL A 43 7.53 -10.17 -1.16
N GLU A 44 8.07 -11.30 -0.75
CA GLU A 44 7.87 -11.90 0.57
C GLU A 44 8.37 -11.02 1.72
N HIS A 45 9.40 -10.20 1.50
CA HIS A 45 9.86 -9.23 2.50
C HIS A 45 8.88 -8.06 2.61
N VAL A 46 8.42 -7.54 1.47
CA VAL A 46 7.43 -6.45 1.43
C VAL A 46 6.13 -6.90 2.08
N LEU A 47 5.68 -8.13 1.81
CA LEU A 47 4.49 -8.70 2.41
C LEU A 47 4.60 -8.80 3.95
N LEU A 48 5.74 -9.25 4.45
CA LEU A 48 5.97 -9.34 5.90
C LEU A 48 5.96 -7.95 6.56
N GLU A 49 6.58 -6.96 5.92
CA GLU A 49 6.62 -5.57 6.38
C GLU A 49 5.23 -4.93 6.38
N ASP A 50 4.43 -5.19 5.34
CA ASP A 50 3.05 -4.72 5.25
C ASP A 50 2.16 -5.32 6.34
N ILE A 51 2.25 -6.63 6.57
CA ILE A 51 1.51 -7.30 7.66
C ILE A 51 1.90 -6.71 9.02
N LEU A 52 3.20 -6.48 9.28
CA LEU A 52 3.65 -5.88 10.55
C LEU A 52 3.09 -4.46 10.72
N THR A 53 3.08 -3.69 9.63
CA THR A 53 2.50 -2.34 9.60
C THR A 53 1.00 -2.36 9.88
N LEU A 54 0.25 -3.27 9.26
CA LEU A 54 -1.18 -3.45 9.48
C LEU A 54 -1.50 -3.84 10.93
N VAL A 55 -0.73 -4.74 11.53
CA VAL A 55 -0.91 -5.13 12.94
C VAL A 55 -0.66 -3.94 13.87
N ASN A 56 0.44 -3.22 13.68
CA ASN A 56 0.80 -2.07 14.52
C ASN A 56 -0.23 -0.94 14.40
N LEU A 57 -0.65 -0.63 13.17
CA LEU A 57 -1.67 0.37 12.90
C LEU A 57 -3.02 -0.07 13.47
N GLY A 58 -3.41 -1.33 13.28
CA GLY A 58 -4.62 -1.91 13.85
C GLY A 58 -4.64 -1.78 15.37
N MET A 59 -3.54 -2.11 16.06
CA MET A 59 -3.44 -1.94 17.50
C MET A 59 -3.58 -0.48 17.93
N ARG A 60 -2.97 0.47 17.20
CA ARG A 60 -3.12 1.91 17.47
C ARG A 60 -4.56 2.38 17.30
N ARG A 61 -5.28 1.90 16.27
CA ARG A 61 -6.70 2.19 16.03
C ARG A 61 -7.65 1.58 17.04
N THR A 62 -7.16 0.75 17.96
CA THR A 62 -7.99 0.33 19.11
C THR A 62 -8.23 1.48 20.09
N GLY A 63 -7.35 2.48 20.13
CA GLY A 63 -7.40 3.58 21.09
C GLY A 63 -7.25 3.13 22.55
N LEU A 64 -6.73 1.92 22.79
CA LEU A 64 -6.53 1.37 24.13
C LEU A 64 -5.19 1.78 24.77
N ALA A 65 -4.25 2.28 23.97
CA ALA A 65 -2.98 2.80 24.46
C ALA A 65 -3.16 4.26 24.91
N ALA A 66 -2.46 4.67 25.96
CA ALA A 66 -2.52 6.04 26.44
C ALA A 66 -2.12 7.03 25.34
N GLY A 67 -2.93 8.08 25.14
CA GLY A 67 -2.71 9.10 24.11
C GLY A 67 -3.13 8.66 22.70
N THR A 68 -3.98 7.65 22.57
CA THR A 68 -4.55 7.20 21.29
C THR A 68 -6.08 7.12 21.33
N GLU A 69 -6.71 7.61 22.39
CA GLU A 69 -8.15 7.50 22.63
C GLU A 69 -8.98 8.19 21.53
N ASP A 70 -8.47 9.31 21.00
CA ASP A 70 -9.04 10.07 19.88
C ASP A 70 -8.89 9.38 18.52
N GLU A 71 -8.00 8.39 18.44
CA GLU A 71 -7.71 7.63 17.23
C GLU A 71 -8.49 6.32 17.11
N ARG A 72 -9.35 6.03 18.08
CA ARG A 72 -10.15 4.82 18.13
C ARG A 72 -11.06 4.72 16.90
N ASP A 73 -10.82 3.69 16.09
CA ASP A 73 -11.58 3.41 14.88
C ASP A 73 -11.77 1.89 14.73
N PRO A 74 -12.89 1.34 15.25
CA PRO A 74 -13.20 -0.09 15.10
C PRO A 74 -13.31 -0.54 13.64
N GLY A 75 -13.68 0.34 12.71
CA GLY A 75 -13.75 0.02 11.28
C GLY A 75 -12.38 -0.30 10.72
N GLN A 76 -11.38 0.55 11.03
CA GLN A 76 -9.99 0.30 10.65
C GLN A 76 -9.38 -0.93 11.35
N VAL A 77 -9.72 -1.17 12.62
CA VAL A 77 -9.28 -2.40 13.33
C VAL A 77 -9.81 -3.65 12.63
N ARG A 78 -11.10 -3.68 12.27
CA ARG A 78 -11.69 -4.79 11.51
C ARG A 78 -10.97 -4.99 10.18
N MET A 79 -10.75 -3.91 9.44
CA MET A 79 -10.05 -3.98 8.15
C MET A 79 -8.64 -4.56 8.29
N ALA A 80 -7.87 -4.12 9.29
CA ALA A 80 -6.55 -4.70 9.56
C ALA A 80 -6.63 -6.20 9.88
N ILE A 81 -7.59 -6.63 10.71
CA ILE A 81 -7.81 -8.05 11.03
C ILE A 81 -8.09 -8.87 9.76
N GLU A 82 -9.03 -8.43 8.94
CA GLU A 82 -9.44 -9.17 7.74
C GLU A 82 -8.32 -9.20 6.68
N SER A 83 -7.59 -8.10 6.50
CA SER A 83 -6.41 -8.07 5.61
C SER A 83 -5.34 -9.07 6.07
N VAL A 84 -4.98 -9.07 7.36
CA VAL A 84 -3.97 -10.02 7.88
C VAL A 84 -4.46 -11.46 7.75
N ARG A 85 -5.75 -11.74 8.03
CA ARG A 85 -6.34 -13.08 7.83
C ARG A 85 -6.25 -13.55 6.39
N ALA A 86 -6.54 -12.67 5.42
CA ALA A 86 -6.47 -13.00 4.00
C ALA A 86 -5.04 -13.28 3.53
N LEU A 87 -4.03 -12.63 4.12
CA LEU A 87 -2.62 -12.78 3.73
C LEU A 87 -1.90 -13.95 4.41
N LEU A 88 -2.40 -14.45 5.56
CA LEU A 88 -1.79 -15.54 6.31
C LEU A 88 -1.48 -16.81 5.49
N PRO A 89 -2.38 -17.31 4.63
CA PRO A 89 -2.10 -18.49 3.80
C PRO A 89 -0.92 -18.30 2.83
N LEU A 90 -0.65 -17.06 2.39
CA LEU A 90 0.49 -16.74 1.54
C LEU A 90 1.79 -16.70 2.35
N LEU A 91 1.72 -16.19 3.58
CA LEU A 91 2.86 -16.15 4.49
C LEU A 91 3.28 -17.54 4.95
N GLU A 92 2.32 -18.46 5.11
CA GLU A 92 2.58 -19.88 5.40
C GLU A 92 3.44 -20.57 4.34
N GLN A 93 3.27 -20.18 3.08
CA GLN A 93 4.03 -20.73 1.96
C GLN A 93 5.40 -20.07 1.80
N THR A 94 5.49 -18.77 2.07
CA THR A 94 6.67 -17.95 1.71
C THR A 94 7.60 -17.63 2.89
N ALA A 95 7.09 -17.61 4.13
CA ALA A 95 7.81 -17.25 5.34
C ALA A 95 7.33 -18.04 6.58
N PRO A 96 7.42 -19.39 6.58
CA PRO A 96 6.81 -20.25 7.60
C PRO A 96 7.36 -20.03 9.02
N LYS A 97 8.59 -19.51 9.15
CA LYS A 97 9.22 -19.26 10.46
C LYS A 97 8.56 -18.10 11.20
N GLN A 98 7.99 -17.14 10.48
CA GLN A 98 7.40 -15.90 11.02
C GLN A 98 5.91 -16.03 11.31
N VAL A 99 5.22 -16.99 10.67
CA VAL A 99 3.76 -17.16 10.75
C VAL A 99 3.25 -17.29 12.18
N GLY A 100 3.95 -18.02 13.05
CA GLY A 100 3.54 -18.20 14.44
C GLY A 100 3.35 -16.87 15.17
N GLN A 101 4.38 -16.02 15.13
CA GLN A 101 4.35 -14.69 15.75
C GLN A 101 3.25 -13.80 15.16
N ILE A 102 3.00 -13.88 13.85
CA ILE A 102 1.93 -13.10 13.20
C ILE A 102 0.55 -13.58 13.64
N ARG A 103 0.33 -14.89 13.76
CA ARG A 103 -0.94 -15.46 14.27
C ARG A 103 -1.20 -15.06 15.73
N ASP A 104 -0.16 -15.04 16.55
CA ASP A 104 -0.26 -14.57 17.93
C ASP A 104 -0.64 -13.08 17.98
N ALA A 105 0.03 -12.24 17.19
CA ALA A 105 -0.28 -10.82 17.12
C ALA A 105 -1.69 -10.54 16.59
N LEU A 106 -2.14 -11.28 15.57
CA LEU A 106 -3.51 -11.22 15.06
C LEU A 106 -4.53 -11.59 16.14
N SER A 107 -4.26 -12.63 16.93
CA SER A 107 -5.13 -13.05 18.03
C SER A 107 -5.26 -11.95 19.09
N GLN A 108 -4.15 -11.28 19.42
CA GLN A 108 -4.19 -10.14 20.34
C GLN A 108 -4.98 -8.96 19.78
N LEU A 109 -4.82 -8.64 18.50
CA LEU A 109 -5.58 -7.61 17.82
C LEU A 109 -7.08 -7.92 17.81
N GLN A 110 -7.47 -9.18 17.55
CA GLN A 110 -8.85 -9.63 17.61
C GLN A 110 -9.46 -9.51 19.02
N LEU A 111 -8.70 -9.87 20.06
CA LEU A 111 -9.15 -9.67 21.45
C LEU A 111 -9.32 -8.18 21.77
N ALA A 112 -8.41 -7.33 21.32
CA ALA A 112 -8.52 -5.88 21.49
C ALA A 112 -9.74 -5.31 20.75
N PHE A 113 -10.04 -5.81 19.54
CA PHE A 113 -11.21 -5.44 18.77
C PHE A 113 -12.53 -5.75 19.50
N VAL A 114 -12.63 -6.93 20.12
CA VAL A 114 -13.81 -7.29 20.93
C VAL A 114 -13.93 -6.39 22.16
N LYS A 115 -12.82 -6.07 22.84
CA LYS A 115 -12.82 -5.17 24.01
C LYS A 115 -13.36 -3.78 23.70
N ILE A 116 -13.14 -3.29 22.47
CA ILE A 116 -13.65 -1.98 22.02
C ILE A 116 -15.06 -2.06 21.41
N GLY A 117 -15.79 -3.16 21.61
CA GLY A 117 -17.16 -3.35 21.12
C GLY A 117 -17.25 -3.78 19.65
N GLY A 118 -16.15 -4.22 19.05
CA GLY A 118 -16.13 -4.78 17.71
C GLY A 118 -16.81 -6.14 17.64
N GLN A 119 -17.74 -6.31 16.70
CA GLN A 119 -18.37 -7.60 16.43
C GLN A 119 -17.57 -8.37 15.37
N ALA A 120 -17.10 -9.58 15.68
CA ALA A 120 -16.51 -10.45 14.66
C ALA A 120 -17.53 -10.70 13.54
N ALA A 121 -17.10 -10.63 12.28
CA ALA A 121 -17.91 -11.14 11.20
C ALA A 121 -18.05 -12.65 11.38
N PRO A 122 -19.23 -13.24 11.10
CA PRO A 122 -19.39 -14.69 11.14
C PRO A 122 -18.35 -15.33 10.22
N ALA A 123 -17.59 -16.28 10.75
CA ALA A 123 -16.64 -17.05 9.95
C ALA A 123 -17.43 -18.01 9.05
N GLY A 124 -17.76 -17.58 7.84
CA GLY A 124 -18.43 -18.44 6.86
C GLY A 124 -18.94 -17.66 5.65
N GLY A 125 -18.34 -17.91 4.50
CA GLY A 125 -18.85 -17.47 3.20
C GLY A 125 -17.74 -17.19 2.18
N GLU A 126 -17.10 -18.25 1.67
CA GLU A 126 -16.53 -18.19 0.33
C GLU A 126 -17.65 -17.80 -0.66
N GLY A 127 -17.40 -16.79 -1.50
CA GLY A 127 -18.10 -16.57 -2.78
C GLY A 127 -19.60 -16.26 -2.72
N GLY A 128 -19.98 -15.03 -3.04
CA GLY A 128 -21.39 -14.73 -3.32
C GLY A 128 -21.65 -13.26 -3.57
N ALA A 129 -21.39 -12.81 -4.79
CA ALA A 129 -22.03 -11.62 -5.33
C ALA A 129 -23.56 -11.73 -5.16
N GLY A 130 -24.18 -10.62 -4.74
CA GLY A 130 -25.59 -10.28 -4.95
C GLY A 130 -26.60 -11.41 -4.96
N GLY A 131 -27.16 -11.73 -3.80
CA GLY A 131 -28.42 -12.46 -3.68
C GLY A 131 -29.43 -11.59 -2.94
N THR A 132 -30.26 -10.88 -3.68
CA THR A 132 -31.41 -10.13 -3.18
C THR A 132 -32.24 -11.03 -2.27
N ARG A 133 -32.46 -10.61 -1.02
CA ARG A 133 -33.38 -11.25 -0.10
C ARG A 133 -34.79 -11.08 -0.65
N GLU A 134 -35.32 -12.12 -1.29
CA GLU A 134 -36.71 -12.17 -1.73
C GLU A 134 -37.60 -12.41 -0.51
N GLU A 135 -38.43 -11.41 -0.20
CA GLU A 135 -39.44 -11.42 0.83
C GLU A 135 -40.71 -12.11 0.29
N PRO A 136 -41.38 -13.02 1.03
CA PRO A 136 -42.52 -13.75 0.48
C PRO A 136 -43.76 -12.85 0.38
N ALA A 137 -44.30 -12.75 -0.83
CA ALA A 137 -45.53 -12.01 -1.14
C ALA A 137 -46.79 -12.70 -0.61
N LYS A 138 -47.74 -11.90 -0.09
CA LYS A 138 -49.16 -12.27 0.05
C LYS A 138 -49.95 -11.77 -1.17
N PRO A 139 -50.97 -12.52 -1.65
CA PRO A 139 -51.80 -12.09 -2.76
C PRO A 139 -52.99 -11.25 -2.28
N ASP A 140 -53.35 -10.22 -3.04
CA ASP A 140 -54.68 -10.05 -3.65
C ASP A 140 -54.87 -8.64 -4.20
N GLY A 141 -55.46 -8.56 -5.40
CA GLY A 141 -56.35 -7.46 -5.77
C GLY A 141 -55.97 -6.58 -6.96
N ALA A 142 -56.68 -6.82 -8.07
CA ALA A 142 -57.20 -5.83 -9.04
C ALA A 142 -56.23 -5.11 -10.00
N GLU A 143 -56.08 -5.72 -11.18
CA GLU A 143 -56.49 -5.20 -12.50
C GLU A 143 -56.36 -3.68 -12.76
N GLY A 144 -55.45 -3.31 -13.66
CA GLY A 144 -55.33 -1.95 -14.22
C GLY A 144 -54.30 -1.86 -15.35
N ALA A 145 -54.77 -2.07 -16.58
CA ALA A 145 -54.28 -1.60 -17.89
C ALA A 145 -52.80 -1.15 -18.07
N ARG A 146 -52.08 -1.86 -18.97
CA ARG A 146 -50.97 -1.35 -19.82
C ARG A 146 -51.55 -0.55 -21.02
N PRO A 147 -50.79 0.23 -21.84
CA PRO A 147 -49.36 0.05 -22.19
C PRO A 147 -48.51 1.31 -22.51
N GLY A 148 -47.20 1.09 -22.69
CA GLY A 148 -46.22 2.02 -23.29
C GLY A 148 -45.17 2.48 -22.27
N ALA A 149 -43.87 2.56 -22.51
CA ALA A 149 -43.07 2.42 -23.71
C ALA A 149 -41.67 1.90 -23.33
N THR A 150 -41.04 1.25 -24.31
CA THR A 150 -39.65 0.77 -24.36
C THR A 150 -38.62 1.87 -24.11
N GLY A 151 -37.57 1.56 -23.35
CA GLY A 151 -36.41 2.43 -23.17
C GLY A 151 -35.23 1.65 -22.58
N THR A 152 -34.67 0.74 -23.37
CA THR A 152 -33.38 0.10 -23.11
C THR A 152 -32.29 1.16 -23.32
N GLU A 153 -31.70 1.71 -22.26
CA GLU A 153 -30.45 2.46 -22.40
C GLU A 153 -29.27 1.49 -22.37
N GLU A 154 -28.86 1.11 -23.58
CA GLU A 154 -27.59 0.48 -23.88
C GLU A 154 -26.44 1.50 -23.67
N PRO A 155 -25.26 1.09 -23.16
CA PRO A 155 -24.17 2.03 -22.91
C PRO A 155 -23.61 2.55 -24.23
N VAL A 156 -23.66 3.86 -24.44
CA VAL A 156 -23.07 4.51 -25.61
C VAL A 156 -21.56 4.28 -25.59
N ALA A 157 -21.07 3.47 -26.52
CA ALA A 157 -19.65 3.35 -26.82
C ALA A 157 -19.11 4.73 -27.26
N PRO A 158 -17.98 5.22 -26.69
CA PRO A 158 -17.43 6.51 -27.06
C PRO A 158 -16.95 6.50 -28.53
N LYS A 159 -17.23 7.57 -29.25
CA LYS A 159 -16.82 7.76 -30.65
C LYS A 159 -15.28 7.86 -30.73
N PRO A 160 -14.65 7.34 -31.81
CA PRO A 160 -13.19 7.37 -31.95
C PRO A 160 -12.69 8.82 -32.05
N GLY A 161 -11.81 9.23 -31.14
CA GLY A 161 -11.13 10.53 -31.18
C GLY A 161 -11.41 11.46 -29.99
N GLU A 162 -12.28 11.09 -29.05
CA GLU A 162 -12.45 11.85 -27.81
C GLU A 162 -11.54 11.33 -26.69
N PRO A 163 -10.85 12.21 -25.94
CA PRO A 163 -10.07 11.81 -24.78
C PRO A 163 -10.96 11.10 -23.75
N GLY A 164 -10.55 9.91 -23.34
CA GLY A 164 -11.24 9.12 -22.34
C GLY A 164 -11.28 9.83 -20.98
N PRO A 165 -12.16 9.39 -20.07
CA PRO A 165 -12.36 10.02 -18.76
C PRO A 165 -11.06 10.14 -17.93
N ALA A 166 -10.07 9.27 -18.18
CA ALA A 166 -8.74 9.33 -17.56
C ALA A 166 -7.87 10.52 -18.02
N GLN A 167 -8.11 11.08 -19.21
CA GLN A 167 -7.34 12.21 -19.76
C GLN A 167 -7.93 13.58 -19.38
N ARG A 168 -9.19 13.63 -18.94
CA ARG A 168 -9.87 14.86 -18.50
C ARG A 168 -9.60 15.23 -17.05
N SER A 169 -9.14 14.28 -16.24
CA SER A 169 -8.68 14.52 -14.88
C SER A 169 -7.18 14.74 -14.92
N GLY A 170 -6.72 15.99 -14.81
CA GLY A 170 -5.31 16.40 -14.93
C GLY A 170 -4.36 15.84 -13.85
N ARG A 171 -4.32 14.52 -13.69
CA ARG A 171 -3.53 13.78 -12.70
C ARG A 171 -2.86 12.52 -13.25
N LEU A 172 -2.84 12.32 -14.57
CA LEU A 172 -1.99 11.31 -15.19
C LEU A 172 -0.97 11.97 -16.11
N TRP A 173 0.28 11.99 -15.65
CA TRP A 173 1.44 12.19 -16.50
C TRP A 173 1.62 10.95 -17.39
N VAL A 174 1.77 11.16 -18.69
CA VAL A 174 2.06 10.09 -19.67
C VAL A 174 3.44 10.38 -20.27
N PRO A 175 4.45 9.51 -20.07
CA PRO A 175 5.73 9.66 -20.75
C PRO A 175 5.67 9.24 -22.22
N GLY A 176 6.33 10.01 -23.09
CA GLY A 176 6.82 9.53 -24.38
C GLY A 176 5.98 9.87 -25.63
N GLN A 177 5.39 11.05 -25.71
CA GLN A 177 4.95 11.66 -26.98
C GLN A 177 5.63 13.02 -27.15
#